data_AF-A0A811SJE4-F1
#
_entry.id   AF-A0A811SJE4-F1
#
_cell.length_a   1.000
_cell.length_b   1.000
_cell.length_c   1.000
_cell.angle_alpha   90.00
_cell.angle_beta   90.00
_cell.angle_gamma   90.00
#
_symmetry.space_group_name_H-M   'P 1'
#
loop_
_entity.id
_entity.type
_entity.pdbx_description
1 polymer ?
#
loop_
_entity_poly.entity_id
_entity_poly.type
_entity_poly.pdbx_seq_one_letter_code
_entity_poly.pdbx_strand_id
1 'polypeptide(L)'
;MATGEEGAGSDLGLAEATQGFLLDARAYWVTRSLIAWDVSDQETSLFLYASRNATMCMSSGVIEGYDSKVELQPENDGLPSSVTQKFTFISSYRAFRIPSSVDVATLVKCQLAVASFDAHGNRQDVTGLQLPGVLDDMFAYTGPLGTIFSEEAVSMYLWAPTAQDVCVNFYDGPAGPLLETVQLNESNGVWSVTGPRNWENRYYLYEVTVYHPATANIEKCLATDPYARGLSANSTRTWLVDINNETLKPLAWDGLAAEKPKLDSFSDISIYELHIRDFSAHDSTVDCNFRGGFCAFTCQDSAGIEHLKKLSDAGLTHLHLLPSFQFGGVDDIKNNWKCVDEAELSKLPPGSDLQQAAIVAIQEEDPYNWGYNPVLWGVPKGSYASNPDGPSRIIEYRQMVQALNRLGLRVVMDVVYNHLYSSGPFAITSVLDKIVPGYYLRRDSNGQIENSAAVNNTASEQFMVDRLIVDDLLNWAVNYKVDGFRFDLMGHIMKKTMIRAKSALQSLTIDEHGVDGSKIYLYGEGWDFGEVAQNQRGINGSQLNMSGTGIGSFNDRIRDAINGGSPFGNPLQQGFSTGLFLE
;
A
#
# COMPACT_ATOMS: atom_id res chain seq x y z
N MET A 1 -31.87 42.11 34.62
CA MET A 1 -32.61 40.92 35.10
C MET A 1 -31.63 39.76 35.06
N ALA A 2 -31.53 39.07 36.19
CA ALA A 2 -30.58 38.01 36.45
C ALA A 2 -30.92 36.68 35.75
N THR A 3 -30.04 35.70 35.96
CA THR A 3 -30.02 34.27 35.59
C THR A 3 -29.27 33.99 34.29
N GLY A 4 -28.20 33.18 34.23
CA GLY A 4 -27.63 32.23 35.18
C GLY A 4 -27.60 30.85 34.51
N GLU A 5 -26.44 30.41 34.03
CA GLU A 5 -26.15 29.02 33.70
C GLU A 5 -24.62 28.80 33.74
N GLU A 6 -24.16 28.23 34.86
CA GLU A 6 -22.87 27.56 34.99
C GLU A 6 -23.00 26.10 34.52
N GLY A 7 -21.95 25.58 33.89
CA GLY A 7 -21.57 24.16 34.01
C GLY A 7 -21.86 23.26 32.81
N ALA A 8 -20.85 23.09 31.94
CA ALA A 8 -20.47 21.83 31.28
C ALA A 8 -19.28 22.09 30.34
N GLY A 9 -18.08 22.29 30.89
CA GLY A 9 -16.91 22.60 30.09
C GLY A 9 -15.63 22.43 30.88
N SER A 10 -15.25 21.19 31.20
CA SER A 10 -13.88 20.90 31.66
C SER A 10 -13.42 19.44 31.53
N ASP A 11 -14.28 18.45 31.24
CA ASP A 11 -13.82 17.05 31.24
C ASP A 11 -13.22 16.54 29.92
N LEU A 12 -13.51 17.18 28.77
CA LEU A 12 -12.96 16.73 27.48
C LEU A 12 -11.53 17.23 27.23
N GLY A 13 -11.12 18.37 27.80
CA GLY A 13 -9.79 18.94 27.59
C GLY A 13 -8.69 18.39 28.52
N LEU A 14 -9.07 17.74 29.63
CA LEU A 14 -8.12 17.13 30.59
C LEU A 14 -7.74 15.69 30.21
N ALA A 15 -8.62 14.96 29.51
CA ALA A 15 -8.33 13.62 28.99
C ALA A 15 -7.30 13.65 27.83
N GLU A 16 -7.41 14.61 26.91
CA GLU A 16 -6.44 14.81 25.82
C GLU A 16 -5.04 15.18 26.35
N ALA A 17 -4.96 15.96 27.44
CA ALA A 17 -3.68 16.36 28.04
C ALA A 17 -3.00 15.25 28.87
N THR A 18 -3.72 14.19 29.27
CA THR A 18 -3.20 13.15 30.19
C THR A 18 -2.70 11.88 29.51
N GLN A 19 -3.06 11.64 28.23
CA GLN A 19 -2.52 10.53 27.42
C GLN A 19 -1.58 10.96 26.28
N GLY A 20 -1.49 12.26 25.97
CA GLY A 20 -0.71 12.79 24.83
C GLY A 20 0.79 12.46 24.84
N PHE A 21 1.37 12.05 25.97
CA PHE A 21 2.77 11.62 26.06
C PHE A 21 3.06 10.31 25.29
N LEU A 22 2.04 9.53 24.93
CA LEU A 22 2.18 8.30 24.14
C LEU A 22 2.05 8.53 22.63
N LEU A 23 1.68 9.74 22.19
CA LEU A 23 1.67 10.09 20.77
C LEU A 23 3.09 10.11 20.19
N ASP A 24 4.10 10.35 21.03
CA ASP A 24 5.51 10.20 20.69
C ASP A 24 6.00 8.78 21.04
N ALA A 25 6.53 8.06 20.05
CA ALA A 25 7.11 6.72 20.18
C ALA A 25 8.58 6.70 19.71
N ARG A 26 9.48 7.10 20.61
CA ARG A 26 10.92 7.25 20.38
C ARG A 26 11.73 6.00 20.71
N ALA A 27 11.13 5.02 21.38
CA ALA A 27 11.74 3.73 21.65
C ALA A 27 11.33 2.69 20.60
N TYR A 28 12.18 1.69 20.36
CA TYR A 28 11.96 0.63 19.37
C TYR A 28 12.04 -0.73 20.05
N TRP A 29 11.00 -1.54 19.94
CA TRP A 29 11.08 -2.94 20.32
C TRP A 29 11.58 -3.74 19.12
N VAL A 30 12.88 -4.07 19.12
CA VAL A 30 13.59 -4.52 17.91
C VAL A 30 13.71 -6.03 17.77
N THR A 31 13.68 -6.77 18.88
CA THR A 31 13.67 -8.24 18.92
C THR A 31 12.89 -8.70 20.14
N ARG A 32 12.59 -10.00 20.27
CA ARG A 32 11.93 -10.58 21.45
C ARG A 32 12.57 -10.16 22.78
N SER A 33 13.89 -9.96 22.81
CA SER A 33 14.63 -9.68 24.04
C SER A 33 15.21 -8.28 24.15
N LEU A 34 15.06 -7.40 23.16
CA LEU A 34 15.73 -6.09 23.15
C LEU A 34 14.80 -4.94 22.76
N ILE A 35 14.88 -3.87 23.54
CA ILE A 35 14.38 -2.53 23.23
C ILE A 35 15.58 -1.61 22.95
N ALA A 36 15.49 -0.78 21.92
CA ALA A 36 16.44 0.28 21.62
C ALA A 36 15.83 1.64 21.97
N TRP A 37 16.56 2.49 22.70
CA TRP A 37 16.09 3.84 23.02
C TRP A 37 17.29 4.78 23.19
N ASP A 38 17.21 5.97 22.61
CA ASP A 38 18.24 7.01 22.71
C ASP A 38 18.04 7.83 23.99
N VAL A 39 18.70 7.41 25.07
CA VAL A 39 18.58 8.00 26.40
C VAL A 39 19.95 8.21 27.07
N SER A 40 20.04 9.23 27.93
CA SER A 40 21.31 9.65 28.53
C SER A 40 21.88 8.66 29.57
N ASP A 41 23.21 8.67 29.76
CA ASP A 41 23.92 7.80 30.72
C ASP A 41 23.63 8.12 32.20
N GLN A 42 22.97 9.24 32.51
CA GLN A 42 22.60 9.59 33.88
C GLN A 42 21.35 8.85 34.38
N GLU A 43 20.69 8.10 33.50
CA GLU A 43 19.52 7.30 33.84
C GLU A 43 19.93 5.98 34.49
N THR A 44 19.30 5.67 35.62
CA THR A 44 19.70 4.52 36.45
C THR A 44 18.75 3.33 36.38
N SER A 45 17.47 3.55 36.06
CA SER A 45 16.51 2.47 35.88
C SER A 45 15.51 2.78 34.77
N LEU A 46 15.15 1.75 34.02
CA LEU A 46 14.26 1.81 32.88
C LEU A 46 13.16 0.77 33.05
N PHE A 47 11.90 1.14 32.76
CA PHE A 47 10.77 0.23 32.92
C PHE A 47 9.88 0.22 31.69
N LEU A 48 9.39 -0.97 31.31
CA LEU A 48 8.33 -1.21 30.35
C LEU A 48 6.99 -1.30 31.09
N TYR A 49 6.00 -0.55 30.64
CA TYR A 49 4.64 -0.53 31.13
C TYR A 49 3.69 -1.05 30.06
N ALA A 50 2.67 -1.78 30.47
CA ALA A 50 1.63 -2.26 29.56
C ALA A 50 0.23 -2.12 30.16
N SER A 51 -0.73 -1.71 29.33
CA SER A 51 -2.16 -1.72 29.64
C SER A 51 -2.94 -2.36 28.50
N ARG A 52 -3.65 -3.46 28.79
CA ARG A 52 -4.46 -4.19 27.83
C ARG A 52 -5.63 -3.37 27.33
N ASN A 53 -6.21 -2.53 28.18
CA ASN A 53 -7.39 -1.71 27.85
C ASN A 53 -7.03 -0.26 27.49
N ALA A 54 -5.75 0.02 27.24
CA ALA A 54 -5.24 1.34 26.89
C ALA A 54 -5.57 2.46 27.90
N THR A 55 -5.56 2.11 29.19
CA THR A 55 -5.94 3.02 30.29
C THR A 55 -4.77 3.80 30.88
N MET A 56 -3.54 3.68 30.33
CA MET A 56 -2.41 4.41 30.90
C MET A 56 -2.62 5.91 30.76
N CYS A 57 -2.30 6.63 31.82
CA CYS A 57 -2.33 8.08 31.85
C CYS A 57 -1.19 8.61 32.73
N MET A 58 -0.93 9.91 32.60
CA MET A 58 0.03 10.62 33.43
C MET A 58 -0.69 11.45 34.49
N SER A 59 -0.49 11.11 35.76
CA SER A 59 -1.04 11.84 36.90
C SER A 59 0.09 12.27 37.83
N SER A 60 0.23 13.58 38.07
CA SER A 60 1.27 14.15 38.94
C SER A 60 2.70 13.65 38.67
N GLY A 61 3.03 13.33 37.40
CA GLY A 61 4.34 12.84 37.00
C GLY A 61 4.55 11.33 37.14
N VAL A 62 3.54 10.58 37.57
CA VAL A 62 3.55 9.12 37.71
C VAL A 62 2.68 8.49 36.62
N ILE A 63 3.15 7.37 36.07
CA ILE A 63 2.38 6.55 35.14
C ILE A 63 1.39 5.72 35.96
N GLU A 64 0.10 5.87 35.68
CA GLU A 64 -0.99 5.11 36.30
C GLU A 64 -1.75 4.31 35.23
N GLY A 65 -2.66 3.43 35.64
CA GLY A 65 -3.53 2.68 34.72
C GLY A 65 -2.84 1.57 33.90
N TYR A 66 -1.66 1.10 34.34
CA TYR A 66 -0.96 -0.05 33.77
C TYR A 66 -1.34 -1.36 34.48
N ASP A 67 -1.36 -2.46 33.74
CA ASP A 67 -1.61 -3.82 34.26
C ASP A 67 -0.31 -4.51 34.68
N SER A 68 0.80 -4.15 34.04
CA SER A 68 2.12 -4.71 34.35
C SER A 68 3.23 -3.69 34.17
N LYS A 69 4.29 -3.86 34.97
CA LYS A 69 5.51 -3.06 34.98
C LYS A 69 6.70 -4.02 35.04
N VAL A 70 7.64 -3.88 34.12
CA VAL A 70 8.82 -4.74 34.00
C VAL A 70 10.07 -3.87 33.97
N GLU A 71 11.05 -4.17 34.81
CA GLU A 71 12.36 -3.52 34.75
C GLU A 71 13.18 -4.04 33.58
N LEU A 72 13.80 -3.13 32.83
CA LEU A 72 14.67 -3.45 31.70
C LEU A 72 16.13 -3.30 32.12
N GLN A 73 16.95 -4.27 31.74
CA GLN A 73 18.37 -4.29 32.11
C GLN A 73 19.22 -3.71 30.97
N PRO A 74 20.17 -2.79 31.22
CA PRO A 74 21.05 -2.30 30.18
C PRO A 74 21.82 -3.44 29.49
N GLU A 75 21.90 -3.41 28.17
CA GLU A 75 22.69 -4.35 27.37
C GLU A 75 24.00 -3.67 26.94
N ASN A 76 25.09 -4.01 27.61
CA ASN A 76 26.39 -3.35 27.41
C ASN A 76 27.02 -3.65 26.04
N ASP A 77 26.65 -4.76 25.39
CA ASP A 77 27.12 -5.13 24.06
C ASP A 77 26.42 -4.32 22.94
N GLY A 78 25.42 -3.51 23.29
CA GLY A 78 24.67 -2.68 22.35
C GLY A 78 23.71 -3.48 21.46
N LEU A 79 23.33 -2.90 20.33
CA LEU A 79 22.44 -3.55 19.36
C LEU A 79 23.21 -4.57 18.49
N PRO A 80 22.69 -5.79 18.31
CA PRO A 80 23.34 -6.80 17.47
C PRO A 80 23.34 -6.40 15.99
N SER A 81 24.28 -6.94 15.22
CA SER A 81 24.43 -6.63 13.79
C SER A 81 23.17 -6.90 12.96
N SER A 82 22.37 -7.91 13.30
CA SER A 82 21.08 -8.18 12.64
C SER A 82 20.09 -7.03 12.77
N VAL A 83 20.10 -6.33 13.91
CA VAL A 83 19.26 -5.15 14.15
C VAL A 83 19.84 -3.94 13.42
N THR A 84 21.15 -3.68 13.56
CA THR A 84 21.77 -2.47 12.97
C THR A 84 21.89 -2.52 11.45
N GLN A 85 21.89 -3.71 10.83
CA GLN A 85 21.77 -3.86 9.37
C GLN A 85 20.35 -3.60 8.88
N LYS A 86 19.33 -3.94 9.68
CA LYS A 86 17.91 -3.71 9.32
C LYS A 86 17.47 -2.27 9.61
N PHE A 87 17.94 -1.70 10.71
CA PHE A 87 17.58 -0.37 11.19
C PHE A 87 18.86 0.46 11.39
N THR A 88 19.50 0.81 10.28
CA THR A 88 20.78 1.56 10.26
C THR A 88 20.71 2.90 11.02
N PHE A 89 19.56 3.57 10.95
CA PHE A 89 19.30 4.88 11.57
C PHE A 89 19.24 4.86 13.11
N ILE A 90 19.05 3.70 13.76
CA ILE A 90 19.09 3.56 15.22
C ILE A 90 20.35 2.85 15.73
N SER A 91 21.36 2.68 14.89
CA SER A 91 22.56 1.90 15.23
C SER A 91 23.34 2.42 16.45
N SER A 92 23.20 3.70 16.78
CA SER A 92 23.80 4.34 17.95
C SER A 92 22.95 4.25 19.23
N TYR A 93 21.73 3.72 19.15
CA TYR A 93 20.81 3.70 20.28
C TYR A 93 21.29 2.72 21.35
N ARG A 94 21.01 3.04 22.63
CA ARG A 94 21.27 2.11 23.72
C ARG A 94 20.30 0.95 23.67
N ALA A 95 20.78 -0.22 24.07
CA ALA A 95 20.02 -1.45 24.08
C ALA A 95 19.63 -1.83 25.51
N PHE A 96 18.41 -2.32 25.68
CA PHE A 96 17.84 -2.71 26.95
C PHE A 96 17.19 -4.09 26.83
N ARG A 97 17.64 -5.01 27.68
CA ARG A 97 17.19 -6.41 27.71
C ARG A 97 15.87 -6.54 28.47
N ILE A 98 14.96 -7.25 27.83
CA ILE A 98 13.69 -7.68 28.42
C ILE A 98 13.90 -9.05 29.10
N PRO A 99 13.46 -9.23 30.35
CA PRO A 99 13.54 -10.52 31.03
C PRO A 99 12.84 -11.63 30.26
N SER A 100 13.45 -12.82 30.18
CA SER A 100 12.90 -13.97 29.42
C SER A 100 11.57 -14.50 29.96
N SER A 101 11.19 -14.13 31.18
CA SER A 101 9.90 -14.45 31.80
C SER A 101 8.74 -13.62 31.26
N VAL A 102 8.99 -12.57 30.49
CA VAL A 102 7.98 -11.70 29.91
C VAL A 102 7.28 -12.39 28.74
N ASP A 103 5.95 -12.43 28.78
CA ASP A 103 5.14 -12.89 27.66
C ASP A 103 4.98 -11.77 26.61
N VAL A 104 5.95 -11.70 25.71
CA VAL A 104 5.98 -10.70 24.64
C VAL A 104 4.75 -10.79 23.72
N ALA A 105 4.26 -12.00 23.44
CA ALA A 105 3.12 -12.19 22.55
C ALA A 105 1.83 -11.57 23.11
N THR A 106 1.67 -11.60 24.44
CA THR A 106 0.59 -10.88 25.11
C THR A 106 0.85 -9.38 25.15
N LEU A 107 2.09 -8.94 25.43
CA LEU A 107 2.39 -7.50 25.58
C LEU A 107 2.23 -6.70 24.29
N VAL A 108 2.58 -7.25 23.12
CA VAL A 108 2.44 -6.53 21.84
C VAL A 108 0.98 -6.21 21.46
N LYS A 109 0.00 -6.76 22.18
CA LYS A 109 -1.44 -6.49 22.01
C LYS A 109 -1.96 -5.37 22.93
N CYS A 110 -1.08 -4.81 23.78
CA CYS A 110 -1.41 -3.78 24.76
C CYS A 110 -0.99 -2.39 24.27
N GLN A 111 -1.51 -1.36 24.92
CA GLN A 111 -0.86 -0.05 24.97
C GLN A 111 0.46 -0.22 25.73
N LEU A 112 1.57 0.28 25.17
CA LEU A 112 2.91 0.11 25.73
C LEU A 112 3.63 1.44 25.88
N ALA A 113 4.42 1.57 26.94
CA ALA A 113 5.28 2.72 27.20
C ALA A 113 6.59 2.28 27.85
N VAL A 114 7.68 2.97 27.57
CA VAL A 114 8.89 2.92 28.38
C VAL A 114 9.07 4.22 29.15
N ALA A 115 9.63 4.13 30.34
CA ALA A 115 10.00 5.29 31.13
C ALA A 115 11.36 5.13 31.79
N SER A 116 12.11 6.23 31.85
CA SER A 116 13.41 6.32 32.50
C SER A 116 13.36 7.09 33.81
N PHE A 117 14.22 6.71 34.75
CA PHE A 117 14.30 7.31 36.08
C PHE A 117 15.75 7.57 36.50
N ASP A 118 15.98 8.69 37.20
CA ASP A 118 17.27 9.04 37.78
C ASP A 118 17.57 8.21 39.05
N ALA A 119 18.78 8.39 39.60
CA ALA A 119 19.24 7.70 40.81
C ALA A 119 18.38 7.98 42.07
N HIS A 120 17.57 9.04 42.04
CA HIS A 120 16.67 9.44 43.12
C HIS A 120 15.23 8.91 42.91
N GLY A 121 14.99 8.18 41.81
CA GLY A 121 13.68 7.65 41.45
C GLY A 121 12.75 8.67 40.80
N ASN A 122 13.26 9.84 40.39
CA ASN A 122 12.47 10.81 39.63
C ASN A 122 12.46 10.43 38.16
N ARG A 123 11.26 10.41 37.58
CA ARG A 123 11.04 10.14 36.16
C ARG A 123 11.71 11.22 35.31
N GLN A 124 12.55 10.80 34.37
CA GLN A 124 13.23 11.68 33.42
C GLN A 124 12.44 11.78 32.12
N ASP A 125 12.11 10.65 31.50
CA ASP A 125 11.44 10.61 30.20
C ASP A 125 10.43 9.46 30.10
N VAL A 126 9.46 9.60 29.19
CA VAL A 126 8.44 8.58 28.85
C VAL A 126 8.14 8.64 27.37
N THR A 127 7.99 7.49 26.74
CA THR A 127 7.61 7.41 25.33
C THR A 127 6.94 6.06 24.99
N GLY A 128 6.16 6.03 23.91
CA GLY A 128 5.65 4.79 23.32
C GLY A 128 6.75 3.97 22.63
N LEU A 129 6.39 2.77 22.16
CA LEU A 129 7.31 1.90 21.41
C LEU A 129 6.86 1.71 19.95
N GLN A 130 7.83 1.69 19.05
CA GLN A 130 7.66 1.21 17.68
C GLN A 130 7.96 -0.30 17.64
N LEU A 131 6.99 -1.08 17.15
CA LEU A 131 7.01 -2.55 17.24
C LEU A 131 7.46 -3.35 15.99
N PRO A 132 7.70 -2.79 14.78
CA PRO A 132 8.00 -3.62 13.61
C PRO A 132 9.13 -4.63 13.76
N GLY A 133 10.17 -4.30 14.54
CA GLY A 133 11.30 -5.19 14.76
C GLY A 133 10.91 -6.48 15.49
N VAL A 134 10.27 -6.36 16.65
CA VAL A 134 9.80 -7.52 17.43
C VAL A 134 8.68 -8.28 16.73
N LEU A 135 7.82 -7.59 15.97
CA LEU A 135 6.77 -8.24 15.20
C LEU A 135 7.35 -9.15 14.10
N ASP A 136 8.41 -8.69 13.42
CA ASP A 136 9.12 -9.54 12.45
C ASP A 136 9.88 -10.69 13.14
N ASP A 137 10.55 -10.41 14.26
CA ASP A 137 11.34 -11.42 14.99
C ASP A 137 10.49 -12.59 15.50
N MET A 138 9.23 -12.32 15.89
CA MET A 138 8.34 -13.32 16.48
C MET A 138 7.26 -13.84 15.54
N PHE A 139 6.78 -13.03 14.60
CA PHE A 139 5.56 -13.31 13.84
C PHE A 139 5.73 -13.18 12.33
N ALA A 140 6.96 -13.01 11.80
CA ALA A 140 7.19 -13.13 10.36
C ALA A 140 6.65 -14.48 9.87
N TYR A 141 5.80 -14.42 8.85
CA TYR A 141 4.98 -15.56 8.43
C TYR A 141 5.05 -15.75 6.93
N THR A 142 5.19 -17.00 6.49
CA THR A 142 5.32 -17.39 5.07
C THR A 142 4.22 -18.33 4.60
N GLY A 143 3.33 -18.78 5.50
CA GLY A 143 2.19 -19.61 5.14
C GLY A 143 1.05 -18.83 4.47
N PRO A 144 -0.09 -19.46 4.17
CA PRO A 144 -1.17 -18.84 3.41
C PRO A 144 -1.76 -17.58 4.07
N LEU A 145 -2.07 -16.56 3.26
CA LEU A 145 -2.77 -15.33 3.64
C LEU A 145 -3.89 -15.02 2.64
N GLY A 146 -4.91 -14.28 3.07
CA GLY A 146 -6.13 -14.06 2.31
C GLY A 146 -7.00 -15.31 2.31
N THR A 147 -7.56 -15.64 1.15
CA THR A 147 -8.58 -16.67 1.01
C THR A 147 -8.04 -17.85 0.22
N ILE A 148 -8.18 -19.06 0.77
CA ILE A 148 -7.69 -20.30 0.19
C ILE A 148 -8.87 -21.22 -0.05
N PHE A 149 -8.97 -21.70 -1.28
CA PHE A 149 -10.08 -22.49 -1.79
C PHE A 149 -9.65 -23.95 -1.94
N SER A 150 -10.49 -24.86 -1.45
CA SER A 150 -10.41 -26.31 -1.70
C SER A 150 -11.73 -26.79 -2.29
N GLU A 151 -11.84 -28.07 -2.64
CA GLU A 151 -13.08 -28.64 -3.15
C GLU A 151 -14.24 -28.55 -2.13
N GLU A 152 -13.94 -28.68 -0.84
CA GLU A 152 -14.97 -28.79 0.22
C GLU A 152 -15.09 -27.55 1.10
N ALA A 153 -14.05 -26.71 1.17
CA ALA A 153 -13.94 -25.64 2.15
C ALA A 153 -13.28 -24.37 1.63
N VAL A 154 -13.53 -23.26 2.33
CA VAL A 154 -12.82 -21.98 2.19
C VAL A 154 -12.13 -21.66 3.52
N SER A 155 -10.83 -21.43 3.48
CA SER A 155 -10.06 -20.98 4.63
C SER A 155 -9.65 -19.51 4.46
N MET A 156 -9.73 -18.74 5.55
CA MET A 156 -9.40 -17.31 5.57
C MET A 156 -8.26 -17.10 6.57
N TYR A 157 -7.27 -16.31 6.20
CA TYR A 157 -6.06 -16.06 7.00
C TYR A 157 -5.70 -14.58 7.00
N LEU A 158 -5.59 -13.99 8.20
CA LEU A 158 -5.21 -12.60 8.41
C LEU A 158 -4.01 -12.50 9.35
N TRP A 159 -2.93 -11.86 8.91
CA TRP A 159 -1.81 -11.54 9.79
C TRP A 159 -2.13 -10.27 10.60
N ALA A 160 -2.37 -10.44 11.90
CA ALA A 160 -2.72 -9.36 12.82
C ALA A 160 -2.20 -9.63 14.24
N PRO A 161 -0.86 -9.65 14.44
CA PRO A 161 -0.25 -10.10 15.69
C PRO A 161 -0.55 -9.20 16.89
N THR A 162 -0.86 -7.92 16.66
CA THR A 162 -1.21 -6.95 17.71
C THR A 162 -2.70 -6.92 18.02
N ALA A 163 -3.55 -7.58 17.22
CA ALA A 163 -4.98 -7.65 17.47
C ALA A 163 -5.28 -8.44 18.75
N GLN A 164 -6.26 -7.96 19.51
CA GLN A 164 -6.83 -8.66 20.65
C GLN A 164 -7.93 -9.63 20.26
N ASP A 165 -8.65 -9.32 19.18
CA ASP A 165 -9.74 -10.12 18.65
C ASP A 165 -9.92 -9.89 17.15
N VAL A 166 -10.27 -10.93 16.40
CA VAL A 166 -10.61 -10.84 14.98
C VAL A 166 -11.84 -11.71 14.67
N CYS A 167 -12.84 -11.07 14.10
CA CYS A 167 -14.00 -11.72 13.50
C CYS A 167 -14.08 -11.45 12.00
N VAL A 168 -14.76 -12.33 11.25
CA VAL A 168 -15.19 -12.06 9.88
C VAL A 168 -16.70 -11.83 9.85
N ASN A 169 -17.10 -10.71 9.24
CA ASN A 169 -18.48 -10.30 9.06
C ASN A 169 -18.91 -10.59 7.61
N PHE A 170 -19.86 -11.50 7.39
CA PHE A 170 -20.42 -11.81 6.08
C PHE A 170 -21.70 -11.02 5.81
N TYR A 171 -21.84 -10.50 4.60
CA TYR A 171 -22.94 -9.64 4.18
C TYR A 171 -23.75 -10.21 3.02
N ASP A 172 -25.01 -9.78 2.93
CA ASP A 172 -25.89 -10.07 1.80
C ASP A 172 -25.52 -9.20 0.58
N GLY A 173 -24.58 -9.68 -0.23
CA GLY A 173 -24.12 -8.94 -1.41
C GLY A 173 -23.30 -7.68 -1.09
N PRO A 174 -23.08 -6.81 -2.08
CA PRO A 174 -22.18 -5.66 -1.96
C PRO A 174 -22.73 -4.55 -1.06
N ALA A 175 -24.06 -4.43 -0.92
CA ALA A 175 -24.71 -3.34 -0.16
C ALA A 175 -25.77 -3.81 0.86
N GLY A 176 -26.09 -5.11 0.94
CA GLY A 176 -27.11 -5.61 1.88
C GLY A 176 -26.62 -5.70 3.33
N PRO A 177 -27.49 -6.13 4.27
CA PRO A 177 -27.18 -6.19 5.69
C PRO A 177 -26.13 -7.25 6.06
N LEU A 178 -25.61 -7.16 7.29
CA LEU A 178 -24.82 -8.22 7.93
C LEU A 178 -25.69 -9.48 8.10
N LEU A 179 -25.16 -10.63 7.71
CA LEU A 179 -25.82 -11.93 7.81
C LEU A 179 -25.26 -12.75 8.98
N GLU A 180 -23.94 -12.78 9.11
CA GLU A 180 -23.24 -13.71 9.99
C GLU A 180 -21.90 -13.11 10.43
N THR A 181 -21.53 -13.31 11.69
CA THR A 181 -20.21 -12.98 12.22
C THR A 181 -19.57 -14.28 12.73
N VAL A 182 -18.35 -14.55 12.29
CA VAL A 182 -17.60 -15.76 12.66
C VAL A 182 -16.27 -15.37 13.29
N GLN A 183 -16.01 -15.93 14.48
CA GLN A 183 -14.77 -15.73 15.21
C GLN A 183 -13.60 -16.43 14.51
N LEU A 184 -12.45 -15.76 14.38
CA LEU A 184 -11.20 -16.38 13.96
C LEU A 184 -10.38 -16.83 15.17
N ASN A 185 -9.53 -17.84 14.97
CA ASN A 185 -8.58 -18.32 15.98
C ASN A 185 -7.16 -17.86 15.63
N GLU A 186 -6.45 -17.32 16.61
CA GLU A 186 -5.05 -16.92 16.46
C GLU A 186 -4.09 -18.10 16.68
N SER A 187 -3.09 -18.19 15.81
CA SER A 187 -1.88 -18.99 16.02
C SER A 187 -0.66 -18.22 15.52
N ASN A 188 0.27 -17.90 16.41
CA ASN A 188 1.51 -17.16 16.10
C ASN A 188 1.26 -15.87 15.29
N GLY A 189 0.30 -15.03 15.73
CA GLY A 189 0.00 -13.75 15.08
C GLY A 189 -0.88 -13.83 13.83
N VAL A 190 -1.23 -15.04 13.38
CA VAL A 190 -2.14 -15.26 12.25
C VAL A 190 -3.49 -15.72 12.75
N TRP A 191 -4.53 -14.98 12.39
CA TRP A 191 -5.91 -15.30 12.67
C TRP A 191 -6.48 -16.10 11.51
N SER A 192 -7.16 -17.21 11.80
CA SER A 192 -7.72 -18.06 10.76
C SER A 192 -9.05 -18.69 11.12
N VAL A 193 -9.85 -18.97 10.09
CA VAL A 193 -11.08 -19.75 10.17
C VAL A 193 -11.25 -20.56 8.89
N THR A 194 -11.85 -21.73 8.99
CA THR A 194 -12.23 -22.55 7.83
C THR A 194 -13.73 -22.79 7.87
N GLY A 195 -14.39 -22.47 6.75
CA GLY A 195 -15.82 -22.62 6.56
C GLY A 195 -16.16 -23.48 5.34
N PRO A 196 -17.45 -23.76 5.12
CA PRO A 196 -17.93 -24.54 3.98
C PRO A 196 -17.67 -23.84 2.63
N ARG A 197 -17.55 -24.62 1.54
CA ARG A 197 -17.37 -24.09 0.18
C ARG A 197 -18.41 -23.04 -0.25
N ASN A 198 -19.63 -23.10 0.28
CA ASN A 198 -20.71 -22.15 -0.04
C ASN A 198 -20.49 -20.73 0.52
N TRP A 199 -19.38 -20.47 1.21
CA TRP A 199 -18.92 -19.12 1.49
C TRP A 199 -18.43 -18.39 0.22
N GLU A 200 -18.02 -19.12 -0.82
CA GLU A 200 -17.66 -18.54 -2.11
C GLU A 200 -18.72 -17.53 -2.59
N ASN A 201 -18.25 -16.41 -3.11
CA ASN A 201 -19.02 -15.26 -3.59
C ASN A 201 -19.75 -14.42 -2.54
N ARG A 202 -19.64 -14.73 -1.24
CA ARG A 202 -20.09 -13.80 -0.18
C ARG A 202 -19.23 -12.53 -0.16
N TYR A 203 -19.78 -11.46 0.38
CA TYR A 203 -19.01 -10.25 0.70
C TYR A 203 -18.67 -10.25 2.19
N TYR A 204 -17.47 -9.79 2.54
CA TYR A 204 -17.02 -9.76 3.92
C TYR A 204 -16.13 -8.55 4.27
N LEU A 205 -16.04 -8.30 5.57
CA LEU A 205 -15.05 -7.45 6.21
C LEU A 205 -14.49 -8.19 7.42
N TYR A 206 -13.21 -7.95 7.74
CA TYR A 206 -12.70 -8.28 9.06
C TYR A 206 -13.12 -7.20 10.05
N GLU A 207 -13.49 -7.64 11.23
CA GLU A 207 -13.67 -6.82 12.41
C GLU A 207 -12.50 -7.07 13.34
N VAL A 208 -11.60 -6.10 13.46
CA VAL A 208 -10.32 -6.22 14.16
C VAL A 208 -10.36 -5.34 15.41
N THR A 209 -10.23 -5.94 16.59
CA THR A 209 -10.10 -5.22 17.85
C THR A 209 -8.61 -5.06 18.17
N VAL A 210 -8.06 -3.84 18.12
CA VAL A 210 -6.62 -3.59 18.18
C VAL A 210 -6.29 -2.25 18.82
N TYR A 211 -5.16 -2.15 19.53
CA TYR A 211 -4.66 -0.87 20.00
C TYR A 211 -4.18 -0.01 18.82
N HIS A 212 -4.71 1.21 18.69
CA HIS A 212 -4.30 2.14 17.65
C HIS A 212 -3.54 3.33 18.26
N PRO A 213 -2.22 3.50 17.97
CA PRO A 213 -1.42 4.58 18.56
C PRO A 213 -1.97 5.98 18.27
N ALA A 214 -2.51 6.20 17.06
CA ALA A 214 -3.07 7.49 16.65
C ALA A 214 -4.26 7.97 17.50
N THR A 215 -5.02 7.05 18.12
CA THR A 215 -6.15 7.41 19.00
C THR A 215 -5.87 7.09 20.46
N ALA A 216 -4.74 6.43 20.76
CA ALA A 216 -4.40 5.89 22.05
C ALA A 216 -5.47 4.97 22.68
N ASN A 217 -6.35 4.37 21.86
CA ASN A 217 -7.45 3.50 22.31
C ASN A 217 -7.36 2.09 21.73
N ILE A 218 -8.09 1.15 22.35
CA ILE A 218 -8.45 -0.11 21.70
C ILE A 218 -9.61 0.15 20.75
N GLU A 219 -9.32 0.13 19.46
CA GLU A 219 -10.28 0.39 18.39
C GLU A 219 -10.89 -0.92 17.89
N LYS A 220 -12.12 -0.81 17.39
CA LYS A 220 -12.83 -1.89 16.71
C LYS A 220 -13.01 -1.52 15.24
N CYS A 221 -12.05 -1.93 14.42
CA CYS A 221 -11.93 -1.52 13.03
C CYS A 221 -12.61 -2.50 12.07
N LEU A 222 -13.37 -1.97 11.11
CA LEU A 222 -13.82 -2.73 9.94
C LEU A 222 -12.86 -2.52 8.77
N ALA A 223 -12.27 -3.61 8.29
CA ALA A 223 -11.25 -3.59 7.24
C ALA A 223 -11.53 -4.63 6.14
N THR A 224 -11.27 -4.25 4.90
CA THR A 224 -11.16 -5.19 3.78
C THR A 224 -9.88 -6.03 3.91
N ASP A 225 -9.80 -7.12 3.14
CA ASP A 225 -8.66 -8.03 3.19
C ASP A 225 -7.45 -7.44 2.42
N PRO A 226 -6.25 -7.33 3.04
CA PRO A 226 -5.02 -6.95 2.33
C PRO A 226 -4.70 -7.82 1.11
N TYR A 227 -5.16 -9.08 1.12
CA TYR A 227 -4.98 -10.07 0.07
C TYR A 227 -6.26 -10.24 -0.78
N ALA A 228 -7.17 -9.25 -0.79
CA ALA A 228 -8.37 -9.26 -1.61
C ALA A 228 -8.07 -9.54 -3.10
N ARG A 229 -8.99 -10.25 -3.75
CA ARG A 229 -9.01 -10.48 -5.22
C ARG A 229 -10.27 -9.98 -5.91
N GLY A 230 -11.25 -9.55 -5.12
CA GLY A 230 -12.49 -8.93 -5.56
C GLY A 230 -13.01 -7.98 -4.49
N LEU A 231 -13.74 -6.96 -4.91
CA LEU A 231 -14.28 -5.92 -4.04
C LEU A 231 -15.68 -5.51 -4.52
N SER A 232 -16.47 -4.94 -3.63
CA SER A 232 -17.61 -4.11 -4.00
C SER A 232 -17.15 -2.72 -4.44
N ALA A 233 -18.08 -1.90 -4.94
CA ALA A 233 -17.85 -0.50 -5.26
C ALA A 233 -17.20 0.25 -4.08
N ASN A 234 -16.21 1.08 -4.41
CA ASN A 234 -15.43 1.91 -3.48
C ASN A 234 -14.70 1.11 -2.40
N SER A 235 -14.42 -0.18 -2.64
CA SER A 235 -13.75 -1.07 -1.68
C SER A 235 -14.46 -1.16 -0.33
N THR A 236 -15.79 -1.00 -0.34
CA THR A 236 -16.60 -1.01 0.89
C THR A 236 -16.63 -2.40 1.54
N ARG A 237 -16.45 -3.48 0.76
CA ARG A 237 -16.38 -4.88 1.21
C ARG A 237 -15.47 -5.70 0.30
N THR A 238 -14.91 -6.78 0.84
CA THR A 238 -14.16 -7.78 0.08
C THR A 238 -15.10 -8.81 -0.50
N TRP A 239 -14.94 -9.16 -1.78
CA TRP A 239 -15.67 -10.25 -2.41
C TRP A 239 -14.87 -11.55 -2.30
N LEU A 240 -15.45 -12.58 -1.68
CA LEU A 240 -14.82 -13.88 -1.42
C LEU A 240 -14.81 -14.74 -2.70
N VAL A 241 -13.99 -14.34 -3.67
CA VAL A 241 -13.94 -14.95 -5.01
C VAL A 241 -12.75 -15.89 -5.17
N ASP A 242 -12.99 -17.05 -5.79
CA ASP A 242 -11.94 -17.93 -6.30
C ASP A 242 -11.44 -17.39 -7.65
N ILE A 243 -10.26 -16.76 -7.66
CA ILE A 243 -9.70 -16.09 -8.85
C ILE A 243 -9.45 -17.04 -10.04
N ASN A 244 -9.40 -18.35 -9.78
CA ASN A 244 -9.19 -19.39 -10.77
C ASN A 244 -10.49 -19.91 -11.40
N ASN A 245 -11.66 -19.46 -10.93
CA ASN A 245 -12.95 -19.89 -11.45
C ASN A 245 -13.06 -19.64 -12.96
N GLU A 246 -13.48 -20.65 -13.71
CA GLU A 246 -13.60 -20.61 -15.18
C GLU A 246 -14.51 -19.48 -15.68
N THR A 247 -15.54 -19.11 -14.91
CA THR A 247 -16.44 -18.01 -15.27
C THR A 247 -15.77 -16.63 -15.29
N LEU A 248 -14.59 -16.51 -14.65
CA LEU A 248 -13.79 -15.28 -14.62
C LEU A 248 -12.80 -15.19 -15.78
N LYS A 249 -12.72 -16.22 -16.64
CA LYS A 249 -11.74 -16.32 -17.72
C LYS A 249 -12.38 -15.97 -19.07
N PRO A 250 -11.83 -15.01 -19.82
CA PRO A 250 -12.22 -14.81 -21.21
C PRO A 250 -11.92 -16.06 -22.06
N LEU A 251 -12.55 -16.15 -23.24
CA LEU A 251 -12.30 -17.25 -24.16
C LEU A 251 -10.79 -17.35 -24.48
N ALA A 252 -10.25 -18.58 -24.40
CA ALA A 252 -8.83 -18.88 -24.62
C ALA A 252 -7.85 -18.20 -23.64
N TRP A 253 -8.30 -17.76 -22.45
CA TRP A 253 -7.43 -17.13 -21.45
C TRP A 253 -6.22 -17.99 -21.07
N ASP A 254 -6.44 -19.28 -20.79
CA ASP A 254 -5.36 -20.18 -20.35
C ASP A 254 -4.33 -20.44 -21.47
N GLY A 255 -4.73 -20.27 -22.74
CA GLY A 255 -3.85 -20.37 -23.91
C GLY A 255 -3.09 -19.08 -24.25
N LEU A 256 -3.34 -17.96 -23.55
CA LEU A 256 -2.80 -16.65 -23.92
C LEU A 256 -1.27 -16.61 -23.99
N ALA A 257 -0.56 -17.43 -23.20
CA ALA A 257 0.90 -17.49 -23.25
C ALA A 257 1.45 -17.81 -24.66
N ALA A 258 0.75 -18.65 -25.43
CA ALA A 258 1.13 -18.99 -26.79
C ALA A 258 0.81 -17.88 -27.82
N GLU A 259 -0.08 -16.94 -27.45
CA GLU A 259 -0.50 -15.81 -28.29
C GLU A 259 0.28 -14.52 -27.96
N LYS A 260 1.09 -14.49 -26.89
CA LYS A 260 1.83 -13.30 -26.48
C LYS A 260 2.85 -12.87 -27.55
N PRO A 261 3.05 -11.55 -27.76
CA PRO A 261 4.06 -11.03 -28.68
C PRO A 261 5.46 -11.56 -28.32
N LYS A 262 6.22 -11.98 -29.34
CA LYS A 262 7.59 -12.47 -29.16
C LYS A 262 8.47 -11.37 -28.58
N LEU A 263 9.27 -11.71 -27.57
CA LEU A 263 10.28 -10.83 -27.00
C LEU A 263 11.60 -11.59 -26.93
N ASP A 264 12.50 -11.31 -27.87
CA ASP A 264 13.78 -12.01 -27.96
C ASP A 264 14.74 -11.53 -26.87
N SER A 265 14.85 -10.21 -26.70
CA SER A 265 15.68 -9.55 -25.69
C SER A 265 14.96 -8.38 -25.03
N PHE A 266 15.31 -8.07 -23.77
CA PHE A 266 14.86 -6.83 -23.11
C PHE A 266 15.38 -5.56 -23.81
N SER A 267 16.44 -5.66 -24.64
CA SER A 267 16.91 -4.54 -25.46
C SER A 267 15.93 -4.14 -26.57
N ASP A 268 14.97 -5.00 -26.89
CA ASP A 268 13.99 -4.77 -27.97
C ASP A 268 12.76 -3.99 -27.43
N ILE A 269 12.76 -3.66 -26.14
CA ILE A 269 11.65 -2.98 -25.48
C ILE A 269 11.57 -1.51 -25.93
N SER A 270 10.36 -1.13 -26.30
CA SER A 270 9.89 0.22 -26.59
C SER A 270 8.56 0.40 -25.87
N ILE A 271 8.44 1.46 -25.05
CA ILE A 271 7.34 1.63 -24.10
C ILE A 271 6.52 2.84 -24.50
N TYR A 272 5.20 2.69 -24.49
CA TYR A 272 4.23 3.76 -24.59
C TYR A 272 3.45 3.85 -23.29
N GLU A 273 3.59 4.95 -22.57
CA GLU A 273 2.83 5.21 -21.33
C GLU A 273 1.43 5.73 -21.68
N LEU A 274 0.41 5.15 -21.07
CA LEU A 274 -1.00 5.45 -21.36
C LEU A 274 -1.86 5.36 -20.10
N HIS A 275 -2.77 6.31 -19.96
CA HIS A 275 -3.85 6.23 -18.97
C HIS A 275 -5.11 5.62 -19.59
N ILE A 276 -5.77 4.70 -18.86
CA ILE A 276 -6.96 3.97 -19.33
C ILE A 276 -8.09 4.94 -19.70
N ARG A 277 -8.30 5.99 -18.91
CA ARG A 277 -9.35 6.96 -19.22
C ARG A 277 -9.01 7.81 -20.44
N ASP A 278 -7.76 8.29 -20.53
CA ASP A 278 -7.29 9.15 -21.62
C ASP A 278 -7.42 8.47 -22.98
N PHE A 279 -7.19 7.15 -23.01
CA PHE A 279 -7.28 6.35 -24.22
C PHE A 279 -8.60 6.50 -24.97
N SER A 280 -9.72 6.65 -24.25
CA SER A 280 -11.05 6.51 -24.86
C SER A 280 -12.12 7.46 -24.35
N ALA A 281 -11.85 8.32 -23.36
CA ALA A 281 -12.82 9.29 -22.86
C ALA A 281 -13.42 10.17 -23.97
N HIS A 282 -12.58 10.57 -24.93
CA HIS A 282 -12.97 11.41 -26.08
C HIS A 282 -13.07 10.64 -27.40
N ASP A 283 -12.90 9.32 -27.40
CA ASP A 283 -13.02 8.52 -28.62
C ASP A 283 -14.50 8.24 -28.93
N SER A 284 -15.06 9.01 -29.85
CA SER A 284 -16.47 8.87 -30.25
C SER A 284 -16.77 7.58 -31.02
N THR A 285 -15.75 6.87 -31.50
CA THR A 285 -15.87 5.57 -32.18
C THR A 285 -16.03 4.40 -31.19
N VAL A 286 -15.75 4.62 -29.91
CA VAL A 286 -15.98 3.66 -28.82
C VAL A 286 -17.43 3.80 -28.31
N ASP A 287 -18.08 2.66 -28.04
CA ASP A 287 -19.39 2.63 -27.37
C ASP A 287 -19.34 3.41 -26.05
N CYS A 288 -20.33 4.25 -25.77
CA CYS A 288 -20.32 5.12 -24.61
C CYS A 288 -20.22 4.37 -23.27
N ASN A 289 -20.66 3.11 -23.20
CA ASN A 289 -20.57 2.28 -22.00
C ASN A 289 -19.14 1.77 -21.73
N PHE A 290 -18.26 1.78 -22.74
CA PHE A 290 -16.88 1.32 -22.63
C PHE A 290 -15.86 2.45 -22.51
N ARG A 291 -16.24 3.69 -22.86
CA ARG A 291 -15.35 4.84 -22.80
C ARG A 291 -14.80 5.06 -21.39
N GLY A 292 -13.49 5.22 -21.35
CA GLY A 292 -12.72 5.49 -20.15
C GLY A 292 -12.45 4.27 -19.26
N GLY A 293 -12.68 3.05 -19.76
CA GLY A 293 -12.53 1.81 -19.00
C GLY A 293 -11.81 0.68 -19.75
N PHE A 294 -11.72 -0.49 -19.11
CA PHE A 294 -10.98 -1.65 -19.64
C PHE A 294 -11.55 -2.16 -20.97
N CYS A 295 -12.87 -2.18 -21.11
CA CYS A 295 -13.53 -2.68 -22.32
C CYS A 295 -13.25 -1.84 -23.57
N ALA A 296 -12.83 -0.58 -23.45
CA ALA A 296 -12.46 0.23 -24.62
C ALA A 296 -11.35 -0.42 -25.45
N PHE A 297 -10.46 -1.18 -24.81
CA PHE A 297 -9.36 -1.88 -25.48
C PHE A 297 -9.83 -3.09 -26.32
N THR A 298 -11.09 -3.49 -26.18
CA THR A 298 -11.68 -4.60 -26.94
C THR A 298 -12.41 -4.15 -28.22
N CYS A 299 -12.59 -2.84 -28.39
CA CYS A 299 -13.28 -2.23 -29.53
C CYS A 299 -12.37 -2.20 -30.77
N GLN A 300 -12.32 -3.27 -31.55
CA GLN A 300 -11.36 -3.43 -32.66
C GLN A 300 -11.43 -2.35 -33.74
N ASP A 301 -12.60 -1.76 -33.96
CA ASP A 301 -12.84 -0.72 -34.98
C ASP A 301 -12.71 0.71 -34.42
N SER A 302 -12.23 0.86 -33.17
CA SER A 302 -12.05 2.20 -32.58
C SER A 302 -10.80 2.89 -33.09
N ALA A 303 -10.85 4.22 -33.19
CA ALA A 303 -9.71 5.05 -33.58
C ALA A 303 -8.51 4.85 -32.64
N GLY A 304 -8.76 4.71 -31.33
CA GLY A 304 -7.72 4.39 -30.35
C GLY A 304 -7.02 3.05 -30.64
N ILE A 305 -7.77 1.99 -30.97
CA ILE A 305 -7.19 0.68 -31.28
C ILE A 305 -6.47 0.67 -32.62
N GLU A 306 -7.01 1.29 -33.66
CA GLU A 306 -6.31 1.45 -34.93
C GLU A 306 -4.98 2.22 -34.76
N HIS A 307 -4.97 3.23 -33.89
CA HIS A 307 -3.76 3.97 -33.55
C HIS A 307 -2.72 3.08 -32.85
N LEU A 308 -3.12 2.35 -31.79
CA LEU A 308 -2.22 1.44 -31.09
C LEU A 308 -1.69 0.33 -32.01
N LYS A 309 -2.54 -0.19 -32.90
CA LYS A 309 -2.13 -1.16 -33.92
C LYS A 309 -1.06 -0.59 -34.83
N LYS A 310 -1.25 0.63 -35.33
CA LYS A 310 -0.28 1.33 -36.18
C LYS A 310 1.07 1.51 -35.47
N LEU A 311 1.06 1.83 -34.17
CA LEU A 311 2.29 1.93 -33.37
C LEU A 311 2.95 0.56 -33.18
N SER A 312 2.16 -0.48 -32.90
CA SER A 312 2.67 -1.85 -32.76
C SER A 312 3.29 -2.37 -34.06
N ASP A 313 2.60 -2.19 -35.20
CA ASP A 313 3.09 -2.53 -36.54
C ASP A 313 4.40 -1.77 -36.88
N ALA A 314 4.60 -0.57 -36.32
CA ALA A 314 5.83 0.20 -36.47
C ALA A 314 6.98 -0.24 -35.54
N GLY A 315 6.73 -1.15 -34.59
CA GLY A 315 7.72 -1.71 -33.67
C GLY A 315 7.55 -1.30 -32.21
N LEU A 316 6.43 -0.70 -31.81
CA LEU A 316 6.08 -0.56 -30.39
C LEU A 316 5.83 -1.95 -29.80
N THR A 317 6.42 -2.25 -28.64
CA THR A 317 6.33 -3.58 -28.02
C THR A 317 5.56 -3.60 -26.71
N HIS A 318 5.57 -2.52 -25.93
CA HIS A 318 4.97 -2.49 -24.59
C HIS A 318 4.07 -1.27 -24.40
N LEU A 319 2.93 -1.49 -23.75
CA LEU A 319 2.04 -0.46 -23.25
C LEU A 319 2.15 -0.42 -21.72
N HIS A 320 2.65 0.67 -21.17
CA HIS A 320 2.68 0.94 -19.74
C HIS A 320 1.39 1.66 -19.35
N LEU A 321 0.53 0.95 -18.63
CA LEU A 321 -0.71 1.51 -18.10
C LEU A 321 -0.44 2.18 -16.76
N LEU A 322 -0.86 3.44 -16.63
CA LEU A 322 -0.97 4.13 -15.34
C LEU A 322 -1.79 3.29 -14.32
N PRO A 323 -1.75 3.62 -13.02
CA PRO A 323 -2.36 2.82 -11.95
C PRO A 323 -3.74 2.25 -12.29
N SER A 324 -3.83 0.92 -12.26
CA SER A 324 -5.04 0.16 -12.62
C SER A 324 -5.50 -0.82 -11.53
N PHE A 325 -4.83 -0.82 -10.38
CA PHE A 325 -5.25 -1.43 -9.13
C PHE A 325 -6.27 -0.54 -8.39
N GLN A 326 -6.82 -1.01 -7.28
CA GLN A 326 -7.79 -0.26 -6.49
C GLN A 326 -7.14 0.94 -5.78
N PHE A 327 -7.46 2.13 -6.26
CA PHE A 327 -7.02 3.42 -5.71
C PHE A 327 -8.18 4.31 -5.26
N GLY A 328 -7.89 5.31 -4.43
CA GLY A 328 -8.78 6.38 -3.97
C GLY A 328 -8.78 7.64 -4.87
N GLY A 329 -9.77 8.51 -4.70
CA GLY A 329 -9.89 9.76 -5.48
C GLY A 329 -10.74 9.67 -6.75
N VAL A 330 -11.33 8.51 -7.06
CA VAL A 330 -12.38 8.36 -8.08
C VAL A 330 -13.44 7.41 -7.55
N ASP A 331 -14.70 7.84 -7.57
CA ASP A 331 -15.83 7.00 -7.19
C ASP A 331 -16.03 5.87 -8.22
N ASP A 332 -16.16 4.64 -7.76
CA ASP A 332 -16.44 3.48 -8.61
C ASP A 332 -17.89 3.51 -9.15
N ILE A 333 -18.80 4.25 -8.51
CA ILE A 333 -20.21 4.42 -8.87
C ILE A 333 -20.35 5.56 -9.88
N LYS A 334 -20.44 5.21 -11.17
CA LYS A 334 -20.46 6.19 -12.27
C LYS A 334 -21.57 7.23 -12.22
N ASN A 335 -22.70 6.91 -11.58
CA ASN A 335 -23.82 7.86 -11.44
C ASN A 335 -23.49 9.04 -10.52
N ASN A 336 -22.42 8.95 -9.73
CA ASN A 336 -21.96 10.03 -8.86
C ASN A 336 -21.01 11.01 -9.60
N TRP A 337 -20.57 10.68 -10.81
CA TRP A 337 -19.59 11.49 -11.53
C TRP A 337 -20.16 12.81 -11.99
N LYS A 338 -19.40 13.87 -11.76
CA LYS A 338 -19.64 15.18 -12.35
C LYS A 338 -18.87 15.34 -13.65
N CYS A 339 -19.43 16.12 -14.57
CA CYS A 339 -18.80 16.50 -15.83
C CYS A 339 -18.99 17.99 -16.06
N VAL A 340 -18.01 18.61 -16.71
CA VAL A 340 -18.15 19.96 -17.27
C VAL A 340 -18.90 19.92 -18.60
N ASP A 341 -19.49 21.04 -19.01
CA ASP A 341 -20.02 21.21 -20.36
C ASP A 341 -18.88 21.62 -21.31
N GLU A 342 -18.30 20.65 -22.02
CA GLU A 342 -17.19 20.89 -22.94
C GLU A 342 -17.56 21.87 -24.08
N ALA A 343 -18.83 21.92 -24.49
CA ALA A 343 -19.28 22.83 -25.54
C ALA A 343 -19.27 24.29 -25.07
N GLU A 344 -19.63 24.54 -23.81
CA GLU A 344 -19.50 25.86 -23.20
C GLU A 344 -18.03 26.23 -22.96
N LEU A 345 -17.22 25.30 -22.45
CA LEU A 345 -15.79 25.53 -22.23
C LEU A 345 -15.05 25.88 -23.52
N SER A 346 -15.41 25.26 -24.65
CA SER A 346 -14.79 25.52 -25.96
C SER A 346 -14.99 26.94 -26.50
N LYS A 347 -15.98 27.69 -25.99
CA LYS A 347 -16.27 29.07 -26.39
C LYS A 347 -15.42 30.11 -25.64
N LEU A 348 -14.75 29.70 -24.56
CA LEU A 348 -13.95 30.59 -23.73
C LEU A 348 -12.63 30.97 -24.43
N PRO A 349 -12.06 32.16 -24.16
CA PRO A 349 -10.76 32.54 -24.69
C PRO A 349 -9.66 31.55 -24.27
N PRO A 350 -8.67 31.23 -25.13
CA PRO A 350 -7.66 30.21 -24.85
C PRO A 350 -6.78 30.49 -23.62
N GLY A 351 -6.65 31.75 -23.20
CA GLY A 351 -5.92 32.16 -22.01
C GLY A 351 -6.80 32.54 -20.81
N SER A 352 -8.10 32.19 -20.84
CA SER A 352 -9.01 32.43 -19.71
C SER A 352 -8.79 31.41 -18.59
N ASP A 353 -9.01 31.84 -17.35
CA ASP A 353 -8.98 31.04 -16.13
C ASP A 353 -10.32 30.36 -15.83
N LEU A 354 -11.38 30.62 -16.61
CA LEU A 354 -12.71 30.05 -16.38
C LEU A 354 -12.76 28.54 -16.68
N GLN A 355 -11.96 28.06 -17.64
CA GLN A 355 -11.83 26.63 -17.95
C GLN A 355 -11.33 25.85 -16.72
N GLN A 356 -10.20 26.28 -16.15
CA GLN A 356 -9.63 25.60 -14.99
C GLN A 356 -10.52 25.77 -13.76
N ALA A 357 -11.19 26.91 -13.59
CA ALA A 357 -12.11 27.12 -12.48
C ALA A 357 -13.28 26.14 -12.51
N ALA A 358 -13.84 25.87 -13.70
CA ALA A 358 -14.92 24.90 -13.88
C ALA A 358 -14.47 23.46 -13.62
N ILE A 359 -13.26 23.08 -14.05
CA ILE A 359 -12.68 21.75 -13.80
C ILE A 359 -12.39 21.57 -12.30
N VAL A 360 -11.68 22.51 -11.66
CA VAL A 360 -11.33 22.45 -10.24
C VAL A 360 -12.58 22.40 -9.35
N ALA A 361 -13.68 23.03 -9.76
CA ALA A 361 -14.94 22.98 -9.02
C ALA A 361 -15.54 21.57 -8.92
N ILE A 362 -15.14 20.62 -9.78
CA ILE A 362 -15.65 19.24 -9.78
C ILE A 362 -14.57 18.16 -9.66
N GLN A 363 -13.28 18.50 -9.66
CA GLN A 363 -12.17 17.52 -9.78
C GLN A 363 -12.15 16.41 -8.72
N GLU A 364 -12.76 16.63 -7.55
CA GLU A 364 -12.86 15.62 -6.47
C GLU A 364 -14.06 14.66 -6.65
N GLU A 365 -14.92 14.94 -7.61
CA GLU A 365 -16.18 14.21 -7.90
C GLU A 365 -16.28 13.82 -9.38
N ASP A 366 -15.27 14.14 -10.19
CA ASP A 366 -15.20 13.78 -11.59
C ASP A 366 -14.61 12.36 -11.75
N PRO A 367 -14.63 11.80 -12.96
CA PRO A 367 -14.15 10.44 -13.21
C PRO A 367 -12.62 10.35 -13.41
N TYR A 368 -11.85 11.37 -13.06
CA TYR A 368 -10.46 11.51 -13.46
C TYR A 368 -9.49 11.63 -12.28
N ASN A 369 -8.60 10.64 -12.19
CA ASN A 369 -7.38 10.73 -11.41
C ASN A 369 -6.35 9.81 -12.05
N TRP A 370 -5.07 10.12 -11.93
CA TRP A 370 -4.00 9.20 -12.37
C TRP A 370 -3.96 7.91 -11.56
N GLY A 371 -4.43 7.93 -10.31
CA GLY A 371 -4.60 6.74 -9.49
C GLY A 371 -3.39 6.37 -8.61
N TYR A 372 -2.42 7.27 -8.45
CA TYR A 372 -1.29 7.13 -7.50
C TYR A 372 -1.74 7.29 -6.03
N ASN A 373 -2.88 6.70 -5.68
CA ASN A 373 -3.55 6.77 -4.38
C ASN A 373 -3.91 5.33 -3.92
N PRO A 374 -2.95 4.45 -3.68
CA PRO A 374 -3.21 3.04 -3.43
C PRO A 374 -4.03 2.77 -2.16
N VAL A 375 -5.04 1.92 -2.31
CA VAL A 375 -5.87 1.38 -1.22
C VAL A 375 -5.64 -0.13 -1.07
N LEU A 376 -5.82 -0.87 -2.16
CA LEU A 376 -5.58 -2.32 -2.22
C LEU A 376 -4.89 -2.68 -3.55
N TRP A 377 -3.69 -3.25 -3.46
CA TRP A 377 -2.86 -3.47 -4.65
C TRP A 377 -3.36 -4.60 -5.56
N GLY A 378 -4.04 -5.62 -5.02
CA GLY A 378 -4.32 -6.87 -5.73
C GLY A 378 -5.64 -6.96 -6.50
N VAL A 379 -6.38 -5.86 -6.64
CA VAL A 379 -7.71 -5.84 -7.26
C VAL A 379 -7.79 -4.75 -8.33
N PRO A 380 -8.33 -5.03 -9.53
CA PRO A 380 -8.59 -4.02 -10.55
C PRO A 380 -9.48 -2.87 -10.05
N LYS A 381 -9.18 -1.64 -10.50
CA LYS A 381 -9.99 -0.46 -10.18
C LYS A 381 -11.44 -0.61 -10.66
N GLY A 382 -12.39 -0.38 -9.75
CA GLY A 382 -13.82 -0.52 -10.03
C GLY A 382 -14.36 0.50 -11.04
N SER A 383 -13.90 1.76 -10.99
CA SER A 383 -14.34 2.84 -11.89
C SER A 383 -14.12 2.55 -13.38
N TYR A 384 -13.08 1.78 -13.72
CA TYR A 384 -12.74 1.38 -15.10
C TYR A 384 -13.50 0.13 -15.58
N ALA A 385 -14.17 -0.61 -14.70
CA ALA A 385 -14.98 -1.75 -15.05
C ALA A 385 -16.42 -1.32 -15.41
N SER A 386 -17.16 -2.07 -16.21
CA SER A 386 -18.56 -1.73 -16.53
C SER A 386 -19.45 -1.72 -15.28
N ASN A 387 -19.30 -2.73 -14.42
CA ASN A 387 -19.96 -2.86 -13.12
C ASN A 387 -18.91 -3.01 -12.00
N PRO A 388 -18.81 -2.06 -11.05
CA PRO A 388 -17.82 -2.18 -9.99
C PRO A 388 -18.09 -3.36 -9.04
N ASP A 389 -19.31 -3.88 -8.96
CA ASP A 389 -19.62 -5.05 -8.13
C ASP A 389 -19.51 -6.37 -8.91
N GLY A 390 -19.03 -7.41 -8.21
CA GLY A 390 -18.95 -8.77 -8.76
C GLY A 390 -17.82 -8.96 -9.79
N PRO A 391 -18.01 -9.83 -10.79
CA PRO A 391 -16.91 -10.38 -11.59
C PRO A 391 -16.37 -9.45 -12.68
N SER A 392 -17.10 -8.39 -13.06
CA SER A 392 -16.83 -7.66 -14.30
C SER A 392 -15.40 -7.09 -14.32
N ARG A 393 -14.95 -6.47 -13.23
CA ARG A 393 -13.60 -5.89 -13.13
C ARG A 393 -12.47 -6.89 -13.37
N ILE A 394 -12.66 -8.16 -13.00
CA ILE A 394 -11.67 -9.22 -13.20
C ILE A 394 -11.66 -9.65 -14.66
N ILE A 395 -12.86 -9.95 -15.20
CA ILE A 395 -13.03 -10.42 -16.57
C ILE A 395 -12.55 -9.36 -17.56
N GLU A 396 -12.96 -8.11 -17.38
CA GLU A 396 -12.68 -7.01 -18.29
C GLU A 396 -11.19 -6.62 -18.26
N TYR A 397 -10.54 -6.68 -17.10
CA TYR A 397 -9.08 -6.51 -17.03
C TYR A 397 -8.35 -7.61 -17.81
N ARG A 398 -8.76 -8.88 -17.65
CA ARG A 398 -8.22 -9.99 -18.45
C ARG A 398 -8.48 -9.81 -19.94
N GLN A 399 -9.66 -9.33 -20.33
CA GLN A 399 -9.99 -9.02 -21.73
C GLN A 399 -9.10 -7.92 -22.29
N MET A 400 -8.84 -6.85 -21.53
CA MET A 400 -7.92 -5.78 -21.91
C MET A 400 -6.51 -6.34 -22.18
N VAL A 401 -5.94 -7.10 -21.24
CA VAL A 401 -4.60 -7.71 -21.43
C VAL A 401 -4.57 -8.62 -22.64
N GLN A 402 -5.59 -9.48 -22.80
CA GLN A 402 -5.71 -10.37 -23.95
C GLN A 402 -5.78 -9.60 -25.28
N ALA A 403 -6.60 -8.54 -25.34
CA ALA A 403 -6.77 -7.73 -26.53
C ALA A 403 -5.48 -6.99 -26.92
N LEU A 404 -4.79 -6.40 -25.95
CA LEU A 404 -3.49 -5.74 -26.17
C LEU A 404 -2.42 -6.71 -26.64
N ASN A 405 -2.32 -7.89 -26.02
CA ASN A 405 -1.39 -8.94 -26.45
C ASN A 405 -1.67 -9.40 -27.89
N ARG A 406 -2.94 -9.59 -28.26
CA ARG A 406 -3.33 -9.93 -29.64
C ARG A 406 -3.07 -8.80 -30.64
N LEU A 407 -2.96 -7.56 -30.18
CA LEU A 407 -2.57 -6.40 -30.98
C LEU A 407 -1.06 -6.35 -31.26
N GLY A 408 -0.25 -7.20 -30.62
CA GLY A 408 1.21 -7.14 -30.70
C GLY A 408 1.87 -6.41 -29.52
N LEU A 409 1.10 -6.00 -28.50
CA LEU A 409 1.59 -5.22 -27.37
C LEU A 409 1.60 -6.02 -26.06
N ARG A 410 2.74 -6.05 -25.38
CA ARG A 410 2.86 -6.51 -23.99
C ARG A 410 2.36 -5.44 -23.03
N VAL A 411 1.84 -5.85 -21.88
CA VAL A 411 1.24 -4.93 -20.90
C VAL A 411 2.14 -4.77 -19.67
N VAL A 412 2.56 -3.54 -19.42
CA VAL A 412 3.25 -3.14 -18.19
C VAL A 412 2.25 -2.45 -17.27
N MET A 413 2.28 -2.80 -15.98
CA MET A 413 1.46 -2.16 -14.96
C MET A 413 2.30 -1.19 -14.13
N ASP A 414 1.79 0.03 -13.94
CA ASP A 414 2.31 0.94 -12.92
C ASP A 414 1.91 0.45 -11.52
N VAL A 415 2.90 0.17 -10.68
CA VAL A 415 2.70 -0.34 -9.32
C VAL A 415 3.22 0.66 -8.29
N VAL A 416 2.37 0.97 -7.32
CA VAL A 416 2.60 2.03 -6.32
C VAL A 416 2.66 1.41 -4.93
N TYR A 417 3.80 0.79 -4.63
CA TYR A 417 4.05 0.13 -3.35
C TYR A 417 4.68 1.04 -2.31
N ASN A 418 5.16 2.22 -2.71
CA ASN A 418 5.97 3.12 -1.87
C ASN A 418 5.17 3.88 -0.81
N HIS A 419 3.85 3.98 -0.93
CA HIS A 419 2.98 4.71 -0.01
C HIS A 419 1.54 4.19 -0.02
N LEU A 420 0.69 4.69 0.88
CA LEU A 420 -0.76 4.39 0.94
C LEU A 420 -1.60 5.68 0.92
N TYR A 421 -2.79 5.63 0.33
CA TYR A 421 -3.67 6.80 0.28
C TYR A 421 -4.15 7.25 1.67
N SER A 422 -4.36 6.32 2.59
CA SER A 422 -4.86 6.62 3.93
C SER A 422 -4.28 5.70 4.98
N SER A 423 -4.25 6.20 6.22
CA SER A 423 -3.81 5.51 7.43
C SER A 423 -4.84 5.73 8.55
N GLY A 424 -4.61 5.17 9.73
CA GLY A 424 -5.49 5.34 10.87
C GLY A 424 -6.71 4.40 10.89
N PRO A 425 -7.50 4.44 11.97
CA PRO A 425 -8.52 3.43 12.25
C PRO A 425 -9.85 3.64 11.49
N PHE A 426 -10.12 4.85 10.98
CA PHE A 426 -11.48 5.25 10.59
C PHE A 426 -11.70 5.42 9.08
N ALA A 427 -10.69 5.83 8.31
CA ALA A 427 -10.87 6.11 6.88
C ALA A 427 -11.26 4.83 6.12
N ILE A 428 -12.27 4.87 5.26
CA ILE A 428 -12.70 3.69 4.48
C ILE A 428 -11.58 3.12 3.61
N THR A 429 -10.72 4.01 3.12
CA THR A 429 -9.54 3.74 2.30
C THR A 429 -8.31 3.33 3.09
N SER A 430 -8.35 3.35 4.43
CA SER A 430 -7.30 2.76 5.27
C SER A 430 -7.61 1.27 5.48
N VAL A 431 -6.65 0.41 5.14
CA VAL A 431 -6.77 -1.06 5.26
C VAL A 431 -5.63 -1.62 6.09
N LEU A 432 -4.40 -1.51 5.58
CA LEU A 432 -3.22 -2.10 6.21
C LEU A 432 -2.97 -1.56 7.63
N ASP A 433 -3.07 -0.24 7.80
CA ASP A 433 -2.84 0.42 9.08
C ASP A 433 -4.00 0.24 10.08
N LYS A 434 -5.22 -0.07 9.62
CA LYS A 434 -6.31 -0.50 10.51
C LYS A 434 -6.02 -1.85 11.16
N ILE A 435 -5.39 -2.76 10.43
CA ILE A 435 -5.23 -4.16 10.83
C ILE A 435 -3.99 -4.33 11.73
N VAL A 436 -2.86 -3.72 11.34
CA VAL A 436 -1.63 -3.73 12.15
C VAL A 436 -1.06 -2.30 12.24
N PRO A 437 -1.61 -1.47 13.15
CA PRO A 437 -1.26 -0.05 13.24
C PRO A 437 0.24 0.19 13.42
N GLY A 438 0.81 1.06 12.60
CA GLY A 438 2.22 1.46 12.67
C GLY A 438 3.23 0.39 12.23
N TYR A 439 2.76 -0.71 11.62
CA TYR A 439 3.62 -1.70 10.98
C TYR A 439 3.84 -1.33 9.51
N TYR A 440 2.83 -1.44 8.65
CA TYR A 440 3.01 -1.30 7.19
C TYR A 440 3.56 0.05 6.72
N LEU A 441 3.42 1.09 7.56
CA LEU A 441 3.87 2.45 7.30
C LEU A 441 5.22 2.75 7.95
N ARG A 442 6.08 3.46 7.22
CA ARG A 442 7.35 3.94 7.74
C ARG A 442 7.12 5.13 8.65
N ARG A 443 7.90 5.18 9.73
CA ARG A 443 7.81 6.20 10.76
C ARG A 443 9.16 6.82 11.06
N ASP A 444 9.15 8.07 11.47
CA ASP A 444 10.33 8.82 11.89
C ASP A 444 10.81 8.39 13.30
N SER A 445 11.84 9.06 13.82
CA SER A 445 12.39 8.77 15.15
C SER A 445 11.43 9.06 16.30
N ASN A 446 10.39 9.86 16.07
CA ASN A 446 9.37 10.21 17.06
C ASN A 446 8.10 9.34 16.90
N GLY A 447 8.07 8.46 15.89
CA GLY A 447 6.94 7.59 15.63
C GLY A 447 5.84 8.23 14.80
N GLN A 448 6.09 9.38 14.16
CA GLN A 448 5.17 9.98 13.19
C GLN A 448 5.35 9.33 11.81
N ILE A 449 4.28 9.24 11.04
CA ILE A 449 4.30 8.63 9.71
C ILE A 449 5.12 9.51 8.75
N GLU A 450 6.03 8.89 7.99
CA GLU A 450 6.81 9.55 6.94
C GLU A 450 5.92 9.81 5.71
N ASN A 451 6.06 10.99 5.09
CA ASN A 451 5.17 11.44 4.00
C ASN A 451 5.91 11.93 2.75
N SER A 452 7.21 11.64 2.60
CA SER A 452 7.99 12.18 1.49
C SER A 452 7.56 11.68 0.10
N ALA A 453 6.93 10.51 0.00
CA ALA A 453 6.51 9.92 -1.27
C ALA A 453 5.18 10.51 -1.79
N ALA A 454 4.39 11.09 -0.88
CA ALA A 454 3.21 11.93 -1.07
C ALA A 454 2.53 12.05 0.30
N VAL A 455 2.07 10.90 0.81
CA VAL A 455 1.47 10.66 2.13
C VAL A 455 1.67 9.19 2.52
N ASN A 456 1.78 8.88 3.81
CA ASN A 456 1.83 7.51 4.35
C ASN A 456 2.82 6.57 3.64
N ASN A 457 4.12 6.89 3.66
CA ASN A 457 5.16 6.03 3.08
C ASN A 457 5.08 4.60 3.66
N THR A 458 5.20 3.57 2.83
CA THR A 458 5.28 2.17 3.29
C THR A 458 6.69 1.81 3.74
N ALA A 459 6.81 0.73 4.50
CA ALA A 459 8.09 0.27 5.04
C ALA A 459 8.50 -1.12 4.50
N SER A 460 8.90 -1.19 3.22
CA SER A 460 9.36 -2.45 2.57
C SER A 460 10.57 -3.11 3.23
N GLU A 461 11.26 -2.44 4.16
CA GLU A 461 12.26 -3.03 5.04
C GLU A 461 11.69 -4.06 6.02
N GLN A 462 10.39 -4.01 6.31
CA GLN A 462 9.64 -4.92 7.17
C GLN A 462 9.18 -6.16 6.41
N PHE A 463 9.20 -7.31 7.07
CA PHE A 463 9.08 -8.62 6.43
C PHE A 463 7.73 -8.80 5.72
N MET A 464 6.61 -8.48 6.38
CA MET A 464 5.28 -8.70 5.80
C MET A 464 4.90 -7.65 4.74
N VAL A 465 5.54 -6.46 4.75
CA VAL A 465 5.42 -5.47 3.66
C VAL A 465 6.15 -5.97 2.41
N ASP A 466 7.41 -6.38 2.57
CA ASP A 466 8.21 -7.02 1.53
C ASP A 466 7.46 -8.22 0.94
N ARG A 467 6.91 -9.08 1.80
CA ARG A 467 6.08 -10.23 1.41
C ARG A 467 4.89 -9.79 0.56
N LEU A 468 4.06 -8.88 1.06
CA LEU A 468 2.84 -8.43 0.38
C LEU A 468 3.14 -7.85 -1.01
N ILE A 469 4.23 -7.09 -1.16
CA ILE A 469 4.68 -6.56 -2.46
C ILE A 469 4.93 -7.70 -3.47
N VAL A 470 5.68 -8.73 -3.07
CA VAL A 470 6.00 -9.83 -4.00
C VAL A 470 4.79 -10.73 -4.26
N ASP A 471 3.97 -11.00 -3.24
CA ASP A 471 2.73 -11.78 -3.40
C ASP A 471 1.74 -11.05 -4.34
N ASP A 472 1.69 -9.71 -4.30
CA ASP A 472 0.88 -8.91 -5.22
C ASP A 472 1.42 -8.91 -6.66
N LEU A 473 2.73 -8.76 -6.85
CA LEU A 473 3.35 -8.88 -8.18
C LEU A 473 3.08 -10.24 -8.82
N LEU A 474 3.18 -11.32 -8.03
CA LEU A 474 2.85 -12.68 -8.48
C LEU A 474 1.37 -12.82 -8.83
N ASN A 475 0.47 -12.18 -8.07
CA ASN A 475 -0.95 -12.11 -8.41
C ASN A 475 -1.18 -11.50 -9.80
N TRP A 476 -0.59 -10.35 -10.09
CA TRP A 476 -0.73 -9.69 -11.39
C TRP A 476 -0.10 -10.50 -12.52
N ALA A 477 1.08 -11.08 -12.30
CA ALA A 477 1.76 -11.90 -13.29
C ALA A 477 0.99 -13.19 -13.61
N VAL A 478 0.47 -13.91 -12.61
CA VAL A 478 -0.18 -15.22 -12.82
C VAL A 478 -1.66 -15.05 -13.18
N ASN A 479 -2.41 -14.30 -12.37
CA ASN A 479 -3.88 -14.23 -12.50
C ASN A 479 -4.34 -13.31 -13.62
N TYR A 480 -3.52 -12.32 -13.98
CA TYR A 480 -3.82 -11.31 -15.00
C TYR A 480 -2.82 -11.31 -16.16
N LYS A 481 -1.81 -12.18 -16.14
CA LYS A 481 -0.83 -12.36 -17.23
C LYS A 481 -0.14 -11.05 -17.64
N VAL A 482 0.08 -10.14 -16.70
CA VAL A 482 0.83 -8.88 -16.89
C VAL A 482 2.27 -9.20 -17.30
N ASP A 483 2.82 -8.42 -18.24
CA ASP A 483 4.12 -8.68 -18.89
C ASP A 483 5.30 -7.90 -18.28
N GLY A 484 5.03 -6.94 -17.40
CA GLY A 484 6.08 -6.16 -16.74
C GLY A 484 5.53 -5.17 -15.72
N PHE A 485 6.43 -4.57 -14.95
CA PHE A 485 6.05 -3.67 -13.87
C PHE A 485 6.94 -2.42 -13.85
N ARG A 486 6.30 -1.25 -13.80
CA ARG A 486 6.93 0.04 -13.53
C ARG A 486 6.72 0.37 -12.06
N PHE A 487 7.79 0.49 -11.29
CA PHE A 487 7.75 0.80 -9.88
C PHE A 487 7.81 2.31 -9.67
N ASP A 488 6.67 2.86 -9.24
CA ASP A 488 6.57 4.24 -8.75
C ASP A 488 7.48 4.44 -7.53
N LEU A 489 8.22 5.55 -7.54
CA LEU A 489 9.22 5.90 -6.52
C LEU A 489 10.01 4.69 -6.00
N MET A 490 10.58 3.89 -6.91
CA MET A 490 11.39 2.71 -6.60
C MET A 490 12.51 2.99 -5.58
N GLY A 491 13.01 4.23 -5.50
CA GLY A 491 13.93 4.69 -4.47
C GLY A 491 13.41 4.56 -3.02
N HIS A 492 12.11 4.48 -2.79
CA HIS A 492 11.50 4.27 -1.46
C HIS A 492 11.32 2.79 -1.10
N ILE A 493 11.63 1.90 -2.04
CA ILE A 493 11.55 0.44 -1.88
C ILE A 493 12.96 -0.11 -1.62
N MET A 494 13.08 -1.12 -0.74
CA MET A 494 14.36 -1.76 -0.49
C MET A 494 14.87 -2.52 -1.72
N LYS A 495 16.17 -2.41 -2.01
CA LYS A 495 16.82 -3.18 -3.08
C LYS A 495 16.61 -4.69 -2.91
N LYS A 496 16.62 -5.20 -1.67
CA LYS A 496 16.37 -6.62 -1.37
C LYS A 496 15.00 -7.08 -1.88
N THR A 497 13.96 -6.24 -1.71
CA THR A 497 12.59 -6.51 -2.16
C THR A 497 12.54 -6.55 -3.68
N MET A 498 13.18 -5.60 -4.35
CA MET A 498 13.28 -5.56 -5.81
C MET A 498 13.96 -6.80 -6.40
N ILE A 499 15.06 -7.25 -5.80
CA ILE A 499 15.77 -8.47 -6.25
C ILE A 499 14.94 -9.73 -5.99
N ARG A 500 14.28 -9.82 -4.83
CA ARG A 500 13.40 -10.95 -4.51
C ARG A 500 12.21 -11.02 -5.46
N ALA A 501 11.56 -9.88 -5.72
CA ALA A 501 10.49 -9.74 -6.70
C ALA A 501 10.93 -10.20 -8.08
N LYS A 502 12.08 -9.71 -8.57
CA LYS A 502 12.67 -10.12 -9.84
C LYS A 502 12.86 -11.63 -9.91
N SER A 503 13.48 -12.22 -8.90
CA SER A 503 13.73 -13.66 -8.86
C SER A 503 12.44 -14.47 -8.87
N ALA A 504 11.43 -14.05 -8.10
CA ALA A 504 10.15 -14.74 -8.03
C ALA A 504 9.41 -14.69 -9.38
N LEU A 505 9.29 -13.49 -9.97
CA LEU A 505 8.64 -13.30 -11.27
C LEU A 505 9.35 -14.05 -12.40
N GLN A 506 10.68 -13.97 -12.46
CA GLN A 506 11.45 -14.60 -13.53
C GLN A 506 11.59 -16.12 -13.39
N SER A 507 11.15 -16.69 -12.25
CA SER A 507 11.06 -18.14 -12.05
C SER A 507 9.75 -18.76 -12.53
N LEU A 508 8.74 -17.95 -12.86
CA LEU A 508 7.46 -18.44 -13.36
C LEU A 508 7.62 -19.10 -14.73
N THR A 509 6.93 -20.22 -14.93
CA THR A 509 6.99 -21.03 -16.15
C THR A 509 5.59 -21.21 -16.75
N ILE A 510 5.51 -21.43 -18.07
CA ILE A 510 4.23 -21.65 -18.74
C ILE A 510 3.55 -22.92 -18.21
N ASP A 511 4.31 -23.98 -17.99
CA ASP A 511 3.75 -25.29 -17.59
C ASP A 511 3.13 -25.27 -16.19
N GLU A 512 3.74 -24.57 -15.23
CA GLU A 512 3.26 -24.54 -13.84
C GLU A 512 2.33 -23.35 -13.56
N HIS A 513 2.57 -22.21 -14.23
CA HIS A 513 1.95 -20.92 -13.88
C HIS A 513 1.18 -20.28 -15.06
N GLY A 514 1.25 -20.86 -16.25
CA GLY A 514 0.60 -20.33 -17.45
C GLY A 514 1.23 -19.05 -17.99
N VAL A 515 2.43 -18.67 -17.57
CA VAL A 515 3.17 -17.47 -18.03
C VAL A 515 4.67 -17.73 -18.12
N ASP A 516 5.33 -17.14 -19.12
CA ASP A 516 6.80 -17.16 -19.22
C ASP A 516 7.39 -15.99 -18.41
N GLY A 517 7.78 -16.29 -17.18
CA GLY A 517 8.39 -15.32 -16.26
C GLY A 517 9.70 -14.72 -16.76
N SER A 518 10.45 -15.45 -17.60
CA SER A 518 11.74 -14.98 -18.13
C SER A 518 11.62 -13.72 -19.00
N LYS A 519 10.40 -13.41 -19.46
CA LYS A 519 10.07 -12.24 -20.28
C LYS A 519 9.48 -11.09 -19.47
N ILE A 520 9.27 -11.26 -18.16
CA ILE A 520 8.78 -10.18 -17.30
C ILE A 520 9.91 -9.17 -17.05
N TYR A 521 9.66 -7.93 -17.49
CA TYR A 521 10.60 -6.81 -17.34
C TYR A 521 10.20 -5.89 -16.18
N LEU A 522 11.21 -5.43 -15.42
CA LEU A 522 11.02 -4.52 -14.29
C LEU A 522 11.84 -3.25 -14.50
N TYR A 523 11.23 -2.10 -14.23
CA TYR A 523 11.91 -0.81 -14.18
C TYR A 523 11.20 0.13 -13.21
N GLY A 524 11.79 1.27 -12.87
CA GLY A 524 11.11 2.23 -12.00
C GLY A 524 11.85 3.54 -11.79
N GLU A 525 11.31 4.34 -10.87
CA GLU A 525 11.84 5.65 -10.51
C GLU A 525 12.87 5.55 -9.38
N GLY A 526 14.14 5.40 -9.75
CA GLY A 526 15.24 5.28 -8.79
C GLY A 526 15.69 6.60 -8.13
N TRP A 527 14.79 7.54 -7.89
CA TRP A 527 15.11 8.84 -7.27
C TRP A 527 15.56 8.64 -5.81
N ASP A 528 16.60 9.34 -5.36
CA ASP A 528 17.14 9.20 -3.99
C ASP A 528 16.90 10.48 -3.18
N PHE A 529 15.84 10.50 -2.37
CA PHE A 529 15.42 11.66 -1.57
C PHE A 529 14.60 11.24 -0.35
N GLY A 530 14.27 12.18 0.53
CA GLY A 530 13.53 11.90 1.76
C GLY A 530 14.35 11.12 2.79
N GLU A 531 13.67 10.37 3.64
CA GLU A 531 14.20 9.58 4.73
C GLU A 531 15.02 8.35 4.26
N VAL A 532 14.87 7.94 3.00
CA VAL A 532 15.57 6.77 2.43
C VAL A 532 16.91 7.13 1.81
N ALA A 533 17.15 8.42 1.56
CA ALA A 533 18.35 8.90 0.87
C ALA A 533 19.63 8.40 1.52
N GLN A 534 20.66 8.15 0.72
CA GLN A 534 21.97 7.69 1.21
C GLN A 534 21.88 6.39 2.06
N ASN A 535 20.91 5.53 1.75
CA ASN A 535 20.68 4.25 2.43
C ASN A 535 20.33 4.37 3.93
N GLN A 536 19.75 5.49 4.37
CA GLN A 536 19.46 5.72 5.79
C GLN A 536 18.52 4.67 6.42
N ARG A 537 17.62 4.09 5.61
CA ARG A 537 16.71 2.99 6.00
C ARG A 537 17.17 1.60 5.53
N GLY A 538 18.41 1.48 5.06
CA GLY A 538 18.94 0.30 4.36
C GLY A 538 19.14 0.58 2.86
N ILE A 539 19.73 -0.37 2.14
CA ILE A 539 20.04 -0.20 0.71
C ILE A 539 18.73 -0.14 -0.10
N ASN A 540 18.41 1.05 -0.59
CA ASN A 540 17.17 1.36 -1.30
C ASN A 540 17.32 1.22 -2.83
N GLY A 541 16.20 1.28 -3.55
CA GLY A 541 16.09 1.13 -5.00
C GLY A 541 16.53 2.35 -5.83
N SER A 542 17.51 3.12 -5.36
CA SER A 542 18.02 4.28 -6.09
C SER A 542 18.76 3.88 -7.38
N GLN A 543 18.86 4.80 -8.33
CA GLN A 543 19.52 4.57 -9.63
C GLN A 543 20.92 3.98 -9.48
N LEU A 544 21.72 4.49 -8.55
CA LEU A 544 23.09 4.01 -8.31
C LEU A 544 23.09 2.60 -7.69
N ASN A 545 22.21 2.37 -6.71
CA ASN A 545 22.11 1.06 -6.05
C ASN A 545 21.55 -0.02 -6.97
N MET A 546 20.70 0.32 -7.93
CA MET A 546 20.13 -0.61 -8.90
C MET A 546 21.06 -0.95 -10.07
N SER A 547 22.21 -0.28 -10.17
CA SER A 547 23.27 -0.65 -11.12
C SER A 547 23.67 -2.13 -10.98
N GLY A 548 23.86 -2.80 -12.11
CA GLY A 548 24.25 -4.22 -12.17
C GLY A 548 23.14 -5.22 -11.83
N THR A 549 21.93 -4.77 -11.48
CA THR A 549 20.81 -5.67 -11.14
C THR A 549 20.02 -6.14 -12.35
N GLY A 550 20.11 -5.43 -13.48
CA GLY A 550 19.26 -5.64 -14.65
C GLY A 550 17.79 -5.28 -14.42
N ILE A 551 17.50 -4.35 -13.51
CA ILE A 551 16.22 -3.65 -13.36
C ILE A 551 16.42 -2.23 -13.90
N GLY A 552 15.54 -1.76 -14.79
CA GLY A 552 15.65 -0.45 -15.41
C GLY A 552 15.40 0.70 -14.43
N SER A 553 15.96 1.88 -14.71
CA SER A 553 15.53 3.12 -14.05
C SER A 553 15.41 4.26 -15.05
N PHE A 554 14.45 5.16 -14.83
CA PHE A 554 14.30 6.35 -15.67
C PHE A 554 15.58 7.18 -15.67
N ASN A 555 16.01 7.62 -16.85
CA ASN A 555 17.21 8.45 -17.00
C ASN A 555 16.82 9.93 -17.13
N ASP A 556 16.80 10.61 -16.00
CA ASP A 556 16.62 12.07 -15.87
C ASP A 556 17.69 12.89 -16.61
N ARG A 557 18.92 12.39 -16.75
CA ARG A 557 20.03 13.16 -17.31
C ARG A 557 19.79 13.49 -18.78
N ILE A 558 19.34 12.51 -19.56
CA ILE A 558 19.02 12.74 -20.99
C ILE A 558 17.76 13.60 -21.14
N ARG A 559 16.74 13.39 -20.29
CA ARG A 559 15.51 14.21 -20.28
C ARG A 559 15.86 15.69 -20.11
N ASP A 560 16.62 16.01 -19.07
CA ASP A 560 16.95 17.39 -18.71
C ASP A 560 17.95 18.01 -19.69
N ALA A 561 18.89 17.22 -20.23
CA ALA A 561 19.84 17.71 -21.24
C ALA A 561 19.16 18.05 -22.58
N ILE A 562 18.19 17.24 -23.02
CA ILE A 562 17.45 17.49 -24.27
C ILE A 562 16.50 18.69 -24.10
N ASN A 563 15.71 18.70 -23.03
CA ASN A 563 14.66 19.70 -22.82
C ASN A 563 15.21 21.04 -22.31
N GLY A 564 16.17 21.01 -21.39
CA GLY A 564 16.67 22.17 -20.67
C GLY A 564 16.11 22.30 -19.26
N GLY A 565 16.96 22.69 -18.31
CA GLY A 565 16.57 22.88 -16.92
C GLY A 565 16.26 21.59 -16.19
N SER A 566 15.19 21.61 -15.39
CA SER A 566 14.67 20.46 -14.65
C SER A 566 13.21 20.72 -14.28
N PRO A 567 12.44 19.71 -13.83
CA PRO A 567 11.07 19.90 -13.36
C PRO A 567 10.92 20.91 -12.20
N PHE A 568 12.00 21.22 -11.48
CA PHE A 568 12.02 22.18 -10.37
C PHE A 568 12.71 23.51 -10.73
N GLY A 569 13.18 23.64 -11.98
CA GLY A 569 13.91 24.81 -12.47
C GLY A 569 13.01 25.90 -13.03
N ASN A 570 13.64 26.96 -13.54
CA ASN A 570 12.91 27.98 -14.30
C ASN A 570 12.43 27.39 -15.64
N PRO A 571 11.12 27.48 -15.98
CA PRO A 571 10.57 26.93 -17.23
C PRO A 571 11.20 27.48 -18.53
N LEU A 572 11.85 28.64 -18.48
CA LEU A 572 12.53 29.25 -19.64
C LEU A 572 13.95 28.74 -19.86
N GLN A 573 14.45 27.85 -19.00
CA GLN A 573 15.81 27.32 -19.15
C GLN A 573 15.87 26.38 -20.35
N GLN A 574 16.59 26.81 -21.39
CA GLN A 574 16.77 26.01 -22.61
C GLN A 574 17.77 24.88 -22.40
N GLY A 575 17.66 23.86 -23.26
CA GLY A 575 18.52 22.70 -23.39
C GLY A 575 18.88 22.46 -24.85
N PHE A 576 19.41 21.27 -25.13
CA PHE A 576 19.97 20.96 -26.44
C PHE A 576 18.95 21.09 -27.59
N SER A 577 17.72 20.62 -27.39
CA SER A 577 16.67 20.63 -28.43
C SER A 577 15.72 21.82 -28.32
N THR A 578 15.99 22.78 -27.44
CA THR A 578 15.15 23.98 -27.21
C THR A 578 15.91 25.29 -27.40
N GLY A 579 17.08 25.25 -28.04
CA GLY A 579 17.79 26.43 -28.57
C GLY A 579 18.89 27.00 -27.69
N LEU A 580 19.38 26.28 -26.67
CA LEU A 580 20.44 26.77 -25.80
C LEU A 580 21.71 27.15 -26.60
N PHE A 581 22.20 28.38 -26.42
CA PHE A 581 23.40 28.96 -27.06
C PHE A 581 23.35 29.15 -28.59
N LEU A 582 22.38 28.57 -29.30
CA LEU A 582 22.38 28.54 -30.77
C LEU A 582 22.09 29.90 -31.45
N GLU A 583 21.75 30.95 -30.69
CA GLU A 583 21.53 32.33 -31.16
C GLU A 583 22.43 33.35 -30.46
#